data_AF-G4ZTE8-F1
#
_entry.id   AF-G4ZTE8-F1
#
_cell.length_a   1.000
_cell.length_b   1.000
_cell.length_c   1.000
_cell.angle_alpha   90.00
_cell.angle_beta   90.00
_cell.angle_gamma   90.00
#
_symmetry.space_group_name_H-M   'P 1'
#
loop_
_entity.id
_entity.type
_entity.pdbx_description
1 polymer ?
#
loop_
_entity_poly.entity_id
_entity_poly.type
_entity_poly.pdbx_seq_one_letter_code
_entity_poly.pdbx_strand_id
1 'polypeptide(L)'
;MNEFSVPHVAGSRQDYETALYTAEQFEAFGLKTEIKTYYTLLSTPVRRHLAIVGPVEAARKLNLTEPSVVGDACTSDDDALPPFLVYAATGNVTASVVYVNFGKPEDFEWLVASNVALEGKIALARYGGNYRGLKVMAAEAHGMTGVLVYSDPNEDGFVQGPVYPDGPWRPEDSFQRGATIFLSLAAGDPLTPGFASVPGIYKKNSKKY
;
A
#
# COMPACT_ATOMS: atom_id res chain seq x y z
N MET A 1 -2.41 -21.71 -22.82
CA MET A 1 -2.58 -20.52 -21.96
C MET A 1 -1.19 -19.95 -21.79
N ASN A 2 -0.97 -18.68 -22.15
CA ASN A 2 0.38 -18.08 -22.06
C ASN A 2 0.78 -18.01 -20.58
N GLU A 3 1.93 -18.61 -20.24
CA GLU A 3 2.52 -18.67 -18.89
C GLU A 3 2.97 -17.30 -18.34
N PHE A 4 2.58 -16.18 -18.97
CA PHE A 4 3.13 -14.84 -18.72
C PHE A 4 2.16 -13.85 -18.07
N SER A 5 0.95 -14.26 -17.70
CA SER A 5 -0.08 -13.37 -17.09
C SER A 5 -0.40 -13.77 -15.65
N VAL A 6 0.63 -13.89 -14.82
CA VAL A 6 0.55 -14.24 -13.40
C VAL A 6 1.12 -13.10 -12.54
N PRO A 7 0.70 -12.96 -11.26
CA PRO A 7 1.20 -11.91 -10.37
C PRO A 7 2.73 -11.87 -10.30
N HIS A 8 3.31 -10.70 -10.58
CA HIS A 8 4.77 -10.51 -10.67
C HIS A 8 5.23 -9.43 -9.69
N VAL A 9 4.99 -9.67 -8.40
CA VAL A 9 5.37 -8.73 -7.32
C VAL A 9 6.89 -8.60 -7.26
N ALA A 10 7.38 -7.38 -7.03
CA ALA A 10 8.80 -7.07 -6.91
C ALA A 10 9.57 -8.09 -6.04
N GLY A 11 10.65 -8.64 -6.56
CA GLY A 11 11.50 -9.63 -5.90
C GLY A 11 10.99 -11.07 -5.92
N SER A 12 9.85 -11.35 -6.56
CA SER A 12 9.37 -12.72 -6.79
C SER A 12 10.10 -13.39 -7.95
N ARG A 13 9.95 -14.72 -8.08
CA ARG A 13 10.44 -15.46 -9.25
C ARG A 13 9.84 -14.92 -10.55
N GLN A 14 8.54 -14.62 -10.54
CA GLN A 14 7.83 -14.16 -11.73
C GLN A 14 8.26 -12.75 -12.16
N ASP A 15 8.58 -11.87 -11.21
CA ASP A 15 9.18 -10.57 -11.49
C ASP A 15 10.52 -10.72 -12.22
N TYR A 16 11.37 -11.65 -11.77
CA TYR A 16 12.63 -11.97 -12.44
C TYR A 16 12.44 -12.56 -13.85
N GLU A 17 11.49 -13.49 -14.02
CA GLU A 17 11.16 -14.06 -15.34
C GLU A 17 10.65 -12.97 -16.31
N THR A 18 9.86 -12.03 -15.80
CA THR A 18 9.41 -10.87 -16.58
C THR A 18 10.58 -9.96 -17.00
N ALA A 19 11.57 -9.78 -16.13
CA ALA A 19 12.78 -9.04 -16.44
C ALA A 19 13.63 -9.73 -17.52
N LEU A 20 13.78 -11.06 -17.44
CA LEU A 20 14.47 -11.87 -18.45
C LEU A 20 13.78 -11.77 -19.81
N TYR A 21 12.46 -11.98 -19.84
CA TYR A 21 11.67 -11.84 -21.07
C TYR A 21 11.86 -10.46 -21.70
N THR A 22 11.77 -9.40 -20.89
CA THR A 22 11.97 -8.01 -21.37
C THR A 22 13.37 -7.81 -21.95
N ALA A 23 14.40 -8.38 -21.32
CA ALA A 23 15.77 -8.28 -21.83
C ALA A 23 15.95 -8.99 -23.17
N GLU A 24 15.39 -10.19 -23.31
CA GLU A 24 15.38 -10.95 -24.58
C GLU A 24 14.68 -10.16 -25.69
N GLN A 25 13.54 -9.52 -25.42
CA GLN A 25 12.86 -8.69 -26.40
C GLN A 25 13.72 -7.50 -26.84
N PHE A 26 14.40 -6.83 -25.91
CA PHE A 26 15.29 -5.72 -26.25
C PHE A 26 16.48 -6.16 -27.12
N GLU A 27 17.09 -7.30 -26.83
CA GLU A 27 18.15 -7.87 -27.66
C GLU A 27 17.66 -8.24 -29.06
N ALA A 28 16.46 -8.83 -29.16
CA ALA A 28 15.83 -9.15 -30.44
C ALA A 28 15.56 -7.90 -31.30
N PHE A 29 15.32 -6.75 -30.67
CA PHE A 29 15.20 -5.45 -31.34
C PHE A 29 16.54 -4.78 -31.67
N GLY A 30 17.66 -5.45 -31.39
CA GLY A 30 19.01 -4.96 -31.68
C GLY A 30 19.56 -3.98 -30.64
N LEU A 31 18.98 -3.92 -29.44
CA LEU A 31 19.50 -3.11 -28.33
C LEU A 31 20.57 -3.89 -27.57
N LYS A 32 21.62 -3.18 -27.13
CA LYS A 32 22.56 -3.72 -26.14
C LYS A 32 21.89 -3.69 -24.76
N THR A 33 21.69 -4.85 -24.17
CA THR A 33 20.90 -5.01 -22.94
C THR A 33 21.74 -5.59 -21.80
N GLU A 34 21.44 -5.16 -20.58
CA GLU A 34 22.03 -5.70 -19.34
C GLU A 34 20.96 -5.68 -18.25
N ILE A 35 20.88 -6.75 -17.46
CA ILE A 35 20.08 -6.79 -16.23
C ILE A 35 20.99 -6.41 -15.07
N LYS A 36 20.63 -5.33 -14.37
CA LYS A 36 21.35 -4.86 -13.18
C LYS A 36 20.57 -5.14 -11.91
N THR A 37 21.12 -5.98 -11.04
CA THR A 37 20.49 -6.40 -9.79
C THR A 37 20.89 -5.50 -8.61
N TYR A 38 19.91 -5.15 -7.78
CA TYR A 38 20.09 -4.47 -6.49
C TYR A 38 19.40 -5.28 -5.38
N TYR A 39 19.92 -5.18 -4.16
CA TYR A 39 19.44 -5.93 -2.99
C TYR A 39 18.79 -4.96 -2.00
N THR A 40 17.52 -4.64 -2.26
CA THR A 40 16.77 -3.63 -1.52
C THR A 40 15.97 -4.24 -0.38
N LEU A 41 15.58 -3.43 0.60
CA LEU A 41 14.56 -3.84 1.56
C LEU A 41 13.20 -3.92 0.86
N LEU A 42 12.54 -5.07 0.97
CA LEU A 42 11.14 -5.25 0.58
C LEU A 42 10.29 -5.63 1.79
N SER A 43 8.98 -5.44 1.69
CA SER A 43 8.03 -5.76 2.75
C SER A 43 6.87 -6.57 2.18
N THR A 44 6.53 -7.67 2.86
CA THR A 44 5.39 -8.53 2.56
C THR A 44 4.55 -8.76 3.82
N PRO A 45 3.23 -8.99 3.68
CA PRO A 45 2.36 -9.17 4.83
C PRO A 45 2.53 -10.58 5.41
N VAL A 46 2.61 -10.69 6.75
CA VAL A 46 2.61 -11.98 7.45
C VAL A 46 1.23 -12.30 8.03
N ARG A 47 0.59 -11.31 8.66
CA ARG A 47 -0.77 -11.42 9.24
C ARG A 47 -1.52 -10.12 9.05
N ARG A 48 -2.84 -10.23 8.83
CA ARG A 48 -3.74 -9.09 8.66
C ARG A 48 -5.00 -9.32 9.47
N HIS A 49 -5.41 -8.31 10.22
CA HIS A 49 -6.62 -8.36 11.03
C HIS A 49 -7.17 -6.94 11.21
N LEU A 50 -8.47 -6.79 11.01
CA LEU A 50 -9.19 -5.56 11.29
C LEU A 50 -10.59 -5.94 11.80
N ALA A 51 -10.99 -5.35 12.90
CA ALA A 51 -12.30 -5.59 13.50
C ALA A 51 -12.82 -4.33 14.18
N ILE A 52 -14.13 -4.15 14.12
CA ILE A 52 -14.83 -3.31 15.07
C ILE A 52 -15.00 -4.16 16.31
N VAL A 53 -14.44 -3.71 17.44
CA VAL A 53 -14.50 -4.44 18.72
C VAL A 53 -15.52 -3.84 19.69
N GLY A 54 -16.07 -2.67 19.37
CA GLY A 54 -17.07 -1.99 20.17
C GLY A 54 -17.78 -0.88 19.39
N PRO A 55 -19.04 -0.54 19.76
CA PRO A 55 -19.85 -1.21 20.80
C PRO A 55 -20.28 -2.63 20.37
N VAL A 56 -20.77 -3.46 21.31
CA VAL A 56 -20.96 -4.92 21.12
C VAL A 56 -21.88 -5.23 19.94
N GLU A 57 -22.91 -4.44 19.74
CA GLU A 57 -23.88 -4.54 18.64
C GLU A 57 -23.27 -4.30 17.26
N ALA A 58 -22.15 -3.57 17.19
CA ALA A 58 -21.40 -3.31 15.96
C ALA A 58 -20.18 -4.23 15.81
N ALA A 59 -19.89 -5.07 16.82
CA ALA A 59 -18.68 -5.85 16.86
C ALA A 59 -18.66 -6.87 15.72
N ARG A 60 -17.67 -6.73 14.82
CA ARG A 60 -17.50 -7.61 13.66
C ARG A 60 -16.08 -7.55 13.13
N LYS A 61 -15.59 -8.69 12.65
CA LYS A 61 -14.37 -8.75 11.85
C LYS A 61 -14.67 -8.23 10.44
N LEU A 62 -13.79 -7.38 9.91
CA LEU A 62 -13.91 -6.90 8.54
C LEU A 62 -13.22 -7.86 7.57
N ASN A 63 -13.83 -8.05 6.39
CA ASN A 63 -13.23 -8.81 5.31
C ASN A 63 -12.09 -8.01 4.69
N LEU A 64 -10.93 -8.64 4.49
CA LEU A 64 -9.72 -8.03 3.92
C LEU A 64 -9.27 -8.81 2.67
N THR A 65 -10.20 -9.48 2.00
CA THR A 65 -9.95 -10.32 0.83
C THR A 65 -10.77 -9.80 -0.33
N GLU A 66 -10.12 -9.62 -1.47
CA GLU A 66 -10.79 -9.24 -2.72
C GLU A 66 -11.54 -10.44 -3.30
N PRO A 67 -12.76 -10.24 -3.83
CA PRO A 67 -13.52 -11.31 -4.44
C PRO A 67 -12.95 -11.68 -5.81
N SER A 68 -13.06 -12.96 -6.17
CA SER A 68 -12.83 -13.41 -7.55
C SER A 68 -14.02 -13.08 -8.44
N VAL A 69 -13.74 -12.77 -9.69
CA VAL A 69 -14.72 -12.45 -10.73
C VAL A 69 -14.87 -13.66 -11.65
N VAL A 70 -16.11 -14.09 -11.87
CA VAL A 70 -16.41 -15.24 -12.72
C VAL A 70 -15.94 -14.97 -14.15
N GLY A 71 -15.16 -15.90 -14.68
CA GLY A 71 -14.59 -15.77 -16.03
C GLY A 71 -13.28 -15.00 -16.10
N ASP A 72 -12.78 -14.46 -14.99
CA ASP A 72 -11.46 -13.81 -14.92
C ASP A 72 -10.53 -14.54 -13.95
N ALA A 73 -9.70 -15.42 -14.50
CA ALA A 73 -8.72 -16.19 -13.73
C ALA A 73 -7.68 -15.32 -13.00
N CYS A 74 -7.45 -14.08 -13.43
CA CYS A 74 -6.48 -13.17 -12.81
C CYS A 74 -6.93 -12.71 -11.40
N THR A 75 -8.22 -12.87 -11.09
CA THR A 75 -8.81 -12.48 -9.80
C THR A 75 -8.88 -13.63 -8.80
N SER A 76 -8.39 -14.81 -9.19
CA SER A 76 -8.39 -16.03 -8.37
C SER A 76 -7.01 -16.67 -8.25
N ASP A 77 -5.95 -15.93 -8.57
CA ASP A 77 -4.58 -16.42 -8.49
C ASP A 77 -4.06 -16.38 -7.04
N ASP A 78 -3.68 -17.53 -6.49
CA ASP A 78 -3.20 -17.68 -5.11
C ASP A 78 -1.82 -17.03 -4.88
N ASP A 79 -1.05 -16.78 -5.94
CA ASP A 79 0.24 -16.06 -5.85
C ASP A 79 0.04 -14.54 -5.71
N ALA A 80 -1.18 -14.03 -5.90
CA ALA A 80 -1.49 -12.62 -5.71
C ALA A 80 -1.38 -12.24 -4.23
N LEU A 81 -0.46 -11.31 -3.92
CA LEU A 81 -0.34 -10.81 -2.55
C LEU A 81 -1.65 -10.15 -2.12
N PRO A 82 -2.11 -10.42 -0.89
CA PRO A 82 -3.35 -9.85 -0.43
C PRO A 82 -3.20 -8.35 -0.14
N PRO A 83 -4.30 -7.60 0.08
CA PRO A 83 -4.23 -6.17 0.37
C PRO A 83 -3.38 -5.83 1.60
N PHE A 84 -2.39 -4.95 1.43
CA PHE A 84 -1.59 -4.38 2.52
C PHE A 84 -0.91 -3.07 2.08
N LEU A 85 -0.41 -2.30 3.05
CA LEU A 85 0.44 -1.14 2.83
C LEU A 85 1.91 -1.53 3.03
N VAL A 86 2.73 -1.32 2.01
CA VAL A 86 4.16 -1.67 2.04
C VAL A 86 4.88 -0.74 3.00
N TYR A 87 5.79 -1.29 3.81
CA TYR A 87 6.56 -0.60 4.86
C TYR A 87 5.75 -0.10 6.06
N ALA A 88 4.47 -0.48 6.19
CA ALA A 88 3.73 -0.20 7.40
C ALA A 88 4.35 -0.91 8.62
N ALA A 89 4.35 -0.22 9.77
CA ALA A 89 4.86 -0.81 11.01
C ALA A 89 4.01 -2.02 11.44
N THR A 90 4.66 -3.02 12.03
CA THR A 90 3.95 -4.14 12.65
C THR A 90 3.39 -3.70 14.00
N GLY A 91 2.10 -3.95 14.25
CA GLY A 91 1.46 -3.62 15.51
C GLY A 91 0.09 -4.26 15.67
N ASN A 92 -0.40 -4.26 16.91
CA ASN A 92 -1.79 -4.58 17.25
C ASN A 92 -2.28 -3.50 18.20
N VAL A 93 -3.21 -2.66 17.73
CA VAL A 93 -3.72 -1.50 18.47
C VAL A 93 -5.23 -1.55 18.49
N THR A 94 -5.82 -1.09 19.59
CA THR A 94 -7.27 -0.93 19.73
C THR A 94 -7.52 0.46 20.30
N ALA A 95 -8.17 1.31 19.53
CA ALA A 95 -8.46 2.68 19.91
C ALA A 95 -9.70 3.21 19.17
N SER A 96 -10.23 4.35 19.62
CA SER A 96 -11.29 5.04 18.90
C SER A 96 -10.77 5.57 17.56
N VAL A 97 -11.66 5.65 16.57
CA VAL A 97 -11.35 6.11 15.22
C VAL A 97 -11.74 7.57 15.06
N VAL A 98 -10.88 8.36 14.42
CA VAL A 98 -11.16 9.73 13.99
C VAL A 98 -11.08 9.78 12.46
N TYR A 99 -12.13 10.28 11.82
CA TYR A 99 -12.10 10.53 10.39
C TYR A 99 -11.30 11.79 10.09
N VAL A 100 -10.29 11.66 9.23
CA VAL A 100 -9.31 12.73 8.93
C VAL A 100 -9.37 13.18 7.47
N ASN A 101 -10.52 13.05 6.82
CA ASN A 101 -10.70 13.44 5.42
C ASN A 101 -9.67 12.79 4.49
N PHE A 102 -8.86 13.57 3.75
CA PHE A 102 -7.78 13.05 2.91
C PHE A 102 -6.48 12.87 3.70
N GLY A 103 -6.42 13.17 4.99
CA GLY A 103 -5.19 13.08 5.78
C GLY A 103 -4.11 14.03 5.26
N LYS A 104 -4.51 15.20 4.77
CA LYS A 104 -3.57 16.29 4.48
C LYS A 104 -3.23 17.04 5.77
N PRO A 105 -2.09 17.73 5.86
CA PRO A 105 -1.75 18.54 7.04
C PRO A 105 -2.90 19.46 7.48
N GLU A 106 -3.58 20.11 6.53
CA GLU A 106 -4.67 21.05 6.81
C GLU A 106 -5.91 20.35 7.42
N ASP A 107 -6.12 19.06 7.10
CA ASP A 107 -7.21 18.27 7.70
C ASP A 107 -6.97 18.05 9.20
N PHE A 108 -5.72 17.80 9.60
CA PHE A 108 -5.36 17.64 11.01
C PHE A 108 -5.40 18.98 11.76
N GLU A 109 -4.89 20.05 11.15
CA GLU A 109 -4.96 21.40 11.71
C GLU A 109 -6.40 21.83 11.99
N TRP A 110 -7.31 21.56 11.05
CA TRP A 110 -8.73 21.85 11.22
C TRP A 110 -9.36 21.05 12.37
N LEU A 111 -9.00 19.76 12.51
CA LEU A 111 -9.48 18.91 13.61
C LEU A 111 -8.99 19.43 14.97
N VAL A 112 -7.72 19.82 15.07
CA VAL A 112 -7.15 20.42 16.30
C VAL A 112 -7.84 21.74 16.63
N ALA A 113 -8.01 22.62 15.65
CA ALA A 113 -8.74 23.88 15.82
C ALA A 113 -10.21 23.68 16.23
N SER A 114 -10.79 22.52 15.85
CA SER A 114 -12.14 22.10 16.23
C SER A 114 -12.20 21.32 17.55
N ASN A 115 -11.11 21.30 18.33
CA ASN A 115 -10.99 20.59 19.61
C ASN A 115 -11.22 19.06 19.54
N VAL A 116 -10.88 18.44 18.41
CA VAL A 116 -10.91 16.98 18.28
C VAL A 116 -9.60 16.39 18.83
N ALA A 117 -9.71 15.48 19.80
CA ALA A 117 -8.55 14.77 20.35
C ALA A 117 -8.03 13.70 19.38
N LEU A 118 -6.76 13.82 18.98
CA LEU A 118 -6.11 12.94 17.99
C LEU A 118 -5.17 11.92 18.63
N GLU A 119 -4.45 12.31 19.68
CA GLU A 119 -3.43 11.47 20.32
C GLU A 119 -4.03 10.13 20.79
N GLY A 120 -3.34 9.04 20.48
CA GLY A 120 -3.75 7.68 20.80
C GLY A 120 -4.97 7.16 20.01
N LYS A 121 -5.48 7.90 19.02
CA LYS A 121 -6.59 7.45 18.14
C LYS A 121 -6.09 6.79 16.86
N ILE A 122 -6.99 6.10 16.15
CA ILE A 122 -6.74 5.57 14.80
C ILE A 122 -7.29 6.57 13.78
N ALA A 123 -6.48 7.00 12.83
CA ALA A 123 -6.91 7.86 11.74
C ALA A 123 -7.64 7.03 10.68
N LEU A 124 -8.82 7.46 10.24
CA LEU A 124 -9.48 6.95 9.05
C LEU A 124 -9.38 8.00 7.94
N ALA A 125 -8.57 7.71 6.92
CA ALA A 125 -8.28 8.61 5.82
C ALA A 125 -8.75 8.03 4.48
N ARG A 126 -9.14 8.91 3.56
CA ARG A 126 -9.42 8.56 2.17
C ARG A 126 -8.15 8.55 1.35
N TYR A 127 -8.08 7.66 0.37
CA TYR A 127 -7.17 7.81 -0.76
C TYR A 127 -7.47 9.09 -1.55
N GLY A 128 -6.51 9.55 -2.35
CA GLY A 128 -6.58 10.82 -3.07
C GLY A 128 -6.01 12.01 -2.30
N GLY A 129 -6.00 13.19 -2.90
CA GLY A 129 -5.56 14.46 -2.29
C GLY A 129 -4.05 14.63 -2.08
N ASN A 130 -3.35 13.61 -1.55
CA ASN A 130 -1.91 13.57 -1.33
C ASN A 130 -1.38 12.12 -1.33
N TYR A 131 -0.06 11.98 -1.35
CA TYR A 131 0.60 10.67 -1.26
C TYR A 131 0.32 9.99 0.08
N ARG A 132 0.01 8.69 0.06
CA ARG A 132 -0.44 7.92 1.23
C ARG A 132 0.54 7.90 2.40
N GLY A 133 1.85 7.90 2.14
CA GLY A 133 2.87 8.00 3.19
C GLY A 133 2.82 9.32 3.96
N LEU A 134 2.37 10.42 3.31
CA LEU A 134 2.20 11.70 4.00
C LEU A 134 1.01 11.68 4.98
N LYS A 135 -0.03 10.89 4.68
CA LYS A 135 -1.16 10.68 5.60
C LYS A 135 -0.68 9.98 6.89
N VAL A 136 0.18 8.97 6.72
CA VAL A 136 0.79 8.24 7.84
C VAL A 136 1.71 9.15 8.64
N MET A 137 2.58 9.91 7.98
CA MET A 137 3.48 10.88 8.62
C MET A 137 2.69 11.95 9.40
N ALA A 138 1.63 12.50 8.82
CA ALA A 138 0.83 13.52 9.47
C ALA A 138 0.08 12.96 10.70
N ALA A 139 -0.47 11.75 10.62
CA ALA A 139 -1.09 11.08 11.74
C ALA A 139 -0.07 10.79 12.88
N GLU A 140 1.13 10.33 12.52
CA GLU A 140 2.23 10.10 13.47
C GLU A 140 2.64 11.41 14.17
N ALA A 141 2.76 12.52 13.43
CA ALA A 141 3.08 13.83 13.98
C ALA A 141 2.03 14.35 14.99
N HIS A 142 0.79 13.85 14.92
CA HIS A 142 -0.29 14.17 15.86
C HIS A 142 -0.50 13.08 16.94
N GLY A 143 0.46 12.17 17.10
CA GLY A 143 0.44 11.14 18.14
C GLY A 143 -0.61 10.06 17.96
N MET A 144 -1.14 9.88 16.74
CA MET A 144 -2.11 8.84 16.44
C MET A 144 -1.44 7.46 16.43
N THR A 145 -2.15 6.42 16.87
CA THR A 145 -1.58 5.07 17.07
C THR A 145 -1.71 4.15 15.86
N GLY A 146 -2.49 4.55 14.86
CA GLY A 146 -2.66 3.78 13.62
C GLY A 146 -3.38 4.58 12.55
N VAL A 147 -3.28 4.10 11.30
CA VAL A 147 -3.93 4.72 10.14
C VAL A 147 -4.62 3.64 9.32
N LEU A 148 -5.89 3.87 9.00
CA LEU A 148 -6.67 3.12 8.04
C LEU A 148 -6.88 4.02 6.81
N VAL A 149 -6.62 3.46 5.63
CA VAL A 149 -6.82 4.17 4.36
C VAL A 149 -7.80 3.38 3.51
N TYR A 150 -8.82 4.04 2.98
CA TYR A 150 -9.82 3.42 2.11
C TYR A 150 -10.01 4.21 0.81
N SER A 151 -10.47 3.54 -0.25
CA SER A 151 -10.88 4.18 -1.50
C SER A 151 -12.34 4.63 -1.37
N ASP A 152 -12.59 5.94 -1.43
CA ASP A 152 -13.95 6.47 -1.33
C ASP A 152 -14.69 6.26 -2.67
N PRO A 153 -15.90 5.65 -2.67
CA PRO A 153 -16.68 5.44 -3.89
C PRO A 153 -17.03 6.73 -4.66
N ASN A 154 -17.03 7.89 -3.99
CA ASN A 154 -17.21 9.18 -4.66
C ASN A 154 -15.97 9.60 -5.46
N GLU A 155 -14.78 9.06 -5.17
CA GLU A 155 -13.55 9.36 -5.90
C GLU A 155 -13.26 8.28 -6.95
N ASP A 156 -13.46 7.01 -6.58
CA ASP A 156 -13.17 5.85 -7.42
C ASP A 156 -14.03 4.67 -6.96
N GLY A 157 -15.24 4.53 -7.52
CA GLY A 157 -16.13 3.41 -7.21
C GLY A 157 -17.54 3.52 -7.77
N PHE A 158 -18.44 2.71 -7.23
CA PHE A 158 -19.80 2.46 -7.73
C PHE A 158 -20.73 3.69 -7.81
N VAL A 159 -20.39 4.82 -7.16
CA VAL A 159 -21.15 6.07 -7.30
C VAL A 159 -20.94 6.70 -8.68
N GLN A 160 -19.81 6.41 -9.32
CA GLN A 160 -19.43 6.98 -10.62
C GLN A 160 -20.03 6.24 -11.82
N GLY A 161 -20.47 4.99 -11.64
CA GLY A 161 -21.06 4.17 -12.71
C GLY A 161 -20.82 2.66 -12.52
N PRO A 162 -21.03 1.85 -13.58
CA PRO A 162 -20.76 0.42 -13.54
C PRO A 162 -19.32 0.10 -13.13
N VAL A 163 -19.16 -0.85 -12.23
CA VAL A 163 -17.87 -1.30 -11.70
C VAL A 163 -17.36 -2.53 -12.44
N TYR A 164 -16.07 -2.84 -12.29
CA TYR A 164 -15.50 -4.07 -12.85
C TYR A 164 -16.31 -5.31 -12.41
N PRO A 165 -16.64 -6.26 -13.32
CA PRO A 165 -16.21 -6.35 -14.72
C PRO A 165 -17.05 -5.55 -15.73
N ASP A 166 -18.20 -5.01 -15.33
CA ASP A 166 -19.17 -4.38 -16.23
C ASP A 166 -18.84 -2.90 -16.56
N GLY A 167 -17.81 -2.35 -15.93
CA GLY A 167 -17.31 -1.01 -16.22
C GLY A 167 -15.94 -0.73 -15.61
N PRO A 168 -15.42 0.50 -15.78
CA PRO A 168 -14.06 0.84 -15.41
C PRO A 168 -13.90 1.21 -13.92
N TRP A 169 -15.01 1.38 -13.19
CA TRP A 169 -14.96 1.86 -11.81
C TRP A 169 -14.63 0.76 -10.81
N ARG A 170 -14.06 1.15 -9.66
CA ARG A 170 -13.63 0.22 -8.62
C ARG A 170 -14.80 -0.55 -7.96
N PRO A 171 -14.71 -1.89 -7.83
CA PRO A 171 -15.65 -2.68 -7.04
C PRO A 171 -15.62 -2.36 -5.54
N GLU A 172 -16.72 -2.61 -4.82
CA GLU A 172 -16.83 -2.29 -3.38
C GLU A 172 -15.77 -2.99 -2.51
N ASP A 173 -15.52 -4.28 -2.76
CA ASP A 173 -14.56 -5.10 -1.99
C ASP A 173 -13.12 -5.07 -2.56
N SER A 174 -12.76 -3.99 -3.24
CA SER A 174 -11.45 -3.78 -3.89
C SER A 174 -10.51 -2.95 -3.01
N PHE A 175 -9.21 -3.28 -3.01
CA PHE A 175 -8.24 -2.57 -2.19
C PHE A 175 -7.10 -1.98 -3.01
N GLN A 176 -6.83 -0.69 -2.80
CA GLN A 176 -5.63 -0.06 -3.35
C GLN A 176 -4.42 -0.36 -2.44
N ARG A 177 -3.47 -1.14 -2.97
CA ARG A 177 -2.15 -1.41 -2.38
C ARG A 177 -1.20 -0.23 -2.64
N GLY A 178 -0.12 -0.14 -1.86
CA GLY A 178 0.95 0.82 -2.13
C GLY A 178 1.91 1.03 -0.96
N ALA A 179 3.05 1.67 -1.24
CA ALA A 179 4.05 1.98 -0.22
C ALA A 179 3.68 3.19 0.64
N THR A 180 4.10 3.14 1.91
CA THR A 180 3.94 4.21 2.92
C THR A 180 5.27 4.82 3.36
N ILE A 181 6.37 4.48 2.68
CA ILE A 181 7.67 5.14 2.88
C ILE A 181 7.53 6.66 2.75
N PHE A 182 8.26 7.42 3.56
CA PHE A 182 8.23 8.88 3.51
C PHE A 182 9.06 9.41 2.34
N LEU A 183 8.52 9.28 1.11
CA LEU A 183 9.19 9.68 -0.14
C LEU A 183 9.66 11.13 -0.16
N SER A 184 9.01 12.02 0.61
CA SER A 184 9.42 13.41 0.77
C SER A 184 10.73 13.58 1.56
N LEU A 185 11.10 12.61 2.40
CA LEU A 185 12.34 12.61 3.17
C LEU A 185 13.47 11.92 2.41
N ALA A 186 13.20 10.75 1.85
CA ALA A 186 14.16 9.99 1.06
C ALA A 186 13.45 9.09 0.05
N ALA A 187 13.92 9.12 -1.19
CA ALA A 187 13.54 8.17 -2.23
C ALA A 187 14.55 7.02 -2.31
N GLY A 188 14.12 5.90 -2.89
CA GLY A 188 14.94 4.70 -3.07
C GLY A 188 14.77 3.69 -1.93
N ASP A 189 15.76 2.82 -1.78
CA ASP A 189 15.81 1.82 -0.70
C ASP A 189 15.95 2.52 0.67
N PRO A 190 15.02 2.30 1.63
CA PRO A 190 15.09 2.87 2.97
C PRO A 190 16.43 2.65 3.68
N LEU A 191 17.14 1.58 3.32
CA LEU A 191 18.37 1.18 3.99
C LEU A 191 19.65 1.77 3.36
N THR A 192 19.57 2.35 2.15
CA THR A 192 20.72 2.95 1.44
C THR A 192 20.37 4.30 0.81
N PRO A 193 19.87 5.29 1.60
CA PRO A 193 19.46 6.58 1.05
C PRO A 193 20.63 7.28 0.34
N GLY A 194 20.44 7.59 -0.94
CA GLY A 194 21.44 8.26 -1.78
C GLY A 194 22.52 7.33 -2.36
N PHE A 195 22.46 6.02 -2.10
CA PHE A 195 23.44 5.05 -2.59
C PHE A 195 22.77 3.83 -3.24
N ALA A 196 23.51 3.13 -4.09
CA ALA A 196 23.06 1.89 -4.70
C ALA A 196 23.06 0.74 -3.69
N SER A 197 21.95 -0.02 -3.60
CA SER A 197 21.84 -1.21 -2.76
C SER A 197 22.60 -2.40 -3.35
N VAL A 198 23.93 -2.38 -3.24
CA VAL A 198 24.82 -3.45 -3.72
C VAL A 198 25.48 -4.19 -2.53
N PRO A 199 25.90 -5.45 -2.70
CA PRO A 199 26.57 -6.18 -1.64
C PRO A 199 27.77 -5.41 -1.09
N GLY A 200 27.89 -5.32 0.24
CA GLY A 200 28.99 -4.65 0.91
C GLY A 200 28.81 -3.15 1.19
N ILE A 201 27.70 -2.53 0.78
CA ILE A 201 27.44 -1.09 1.02
C ILE A 201 27.10 -0.78 2.50
N TYR A 202 26.71 -1.77 3.30
CA TYR A 202 26.41 -1.58 4.73
C TYR A 202 27.67 -1.49 5.60
N LYS A 203 28.15 -0.26 5.84
CA LYS A 203 28.93 0.08 7.05
C LYS A 203 28.43 1.41 7.63
N LYS A 204 27.89 1.32 8.86
CA LYS A 204 27.57 2.39 9.83
C LYS A 204 26.28 3.21 9.65
N ASN A 205 25.42 3.06 10.66
CA ASN A 205 24.52 4.04 11.27
C ASN A 205 23.33 4.57 10.43
N SER A 206 22.23 3.83 10.42
CA SER A 206 20.91 4.46 10.36
C SER A 206 20.56 5.00 11.75
N LYS A 207 20.82 6.30 11.98
CA LYS A 207 20.05 7.03 13.00
C LYS A 207 18.59 6.95 12.57
N LYS A 208 17.71 6.59 13.52
CA LYS A 208 16.25 6.71 13.37
C LYS A 208 15.93 8.08 12.78
N TYR A 209 15.38 8.09 11.58
CA TYR A 209 14.54 9.18 11.09
C TYR A 209 13.11 8.88 11.51
#